data_AF-A0A0F9NVV2-F1
#
_entry.id   AF-A0A0F9NVV2-F1
#
_cell.length_a   1.000
_cell.length_b   1.000
_cell.length_c   1.000
_cell.angle_alpha   90.00
_cell.angle_beta   90.00
_cell.angle_gamma   90.00
#
_symmetry.space_group_name_H-M   'P 1'
#
loop_
_entity.id
_entity.type
_entity.pdbx_description
1 polymer ?
#
loop_
_entity_poly.entity_id
_entity_poly.type
_entity_poly.pdbx_seq_one_letter_code
_entity_poly.pdbx_strand_id
1 'polypeptide(L)'
;MEVAVFYTTISTALFYLMSRAKLTQFAWSRYPTWLDYWLSCAACSGFWFGVGIAVLIGRTQEVGVFGLDPLAWYTPLVAGATEMVWTPILARLMIVSWMDLLVEPDDTDAIPDAREGESTEPLRIIPLEPPDNGA
;
A
#
# COMPACT_ATOMS: atom_id res chain seq x y z
N MET A 1 19.74 -2.31 -14.40
CA MET A 1 19.07 -1.73 -13.21
C MET A 1 17.73 -1.12 -13.56
N GLU A 2 17.62 -0.37 -14.66
CA GLU A 2 16.38 0.30 -15.10
C GLU A 2 15.15 -0.62 -15.18
N VAL A 3 15.33 -1.83 -15.70
CA VAL A 3 14.25 -2.83 -15.82
C VAL A 3 13.67 -3.24 -14.46
N ALA A 4 14.50 -3.50 -13.45
CA ALA A 4 14.02 -3.93 -12.13
C ALA A 4 13.20 -2.81 -11.46
N VAL A 5 13.63 -1.56 -11.63
CA VAL A 5 12.88 -0.39 -11.13
C VAL A 5 11.52 -0.30 -11.84
N PHE A 6 11.47 -0.52 -13.16
CA PHE A 6 10.21 -0.50 -13.90
C PHE A 6 9.21 -1.57 -13.41
N TYR A 7 9.68 -2.80 -13.21
CA TYR A 7 8.86 -3.91 -12.71
C TYR A 7 8.28 -3.61 -11.33
N THR A 8 9.14 -3.18 -10.41
CA THR A 8 8.75 -2.85 -9.03
C THR A 8 7.79 -1.68 -8.97
N THR A 9 7.97 -0.68 -9.83
CA THR A 9 7.08 0.49 -9.90
C THR A 9 5.69 0.10 -10.42
N ILE A 10 5.61 -0.71 -11.49
CA ILE A 10 4.32 -1.17 -12.03
C ILE A 10 3.61 -2.08 -11.04
N SER A 11 4.32 -3.05 -10.46
CA SER A 11 3.77 -3.97 -9.45
C SER A 11 3.16 -3.20 -8.27
N THR A 12 3.90 -2.21 -7.76
CA THR A 12 3.43 -1.36 -6.65
C THR A 12 2.25 -0.48 -7.05
N ALA A 13 2.27 0.09 -8.26
CA ALA A 13 1.16 0.89 -8.78
C ALA A 13 -0.12 0.04 -8.95
N LEU A 14 0.01 -1.19 -9.45
CA LEU A 14 -1.10 -2.14 -9.56
C LEU A 14 -1.66 -2.52 -8.19
N PHE A 15 -0.79 -2.80 -7.22
CA PHE A 15 -1.22 -3.04 -5.84
C PHE A 15 -2.01 -1.87 -5.29
N TYR A 16 -1.56 -0.63 -5.50
CA TYR A 16 -2.27 0.53 -4.99
C TYR A 16 -3.62 0.75 -5.69
N LEU A 17 -3.66 0.64 -7.02
CA LEU A 17 -4.89 0.77 -7.80
C LEU A 17 -5.93 -0.29 -7.44
N MET A 18 -5.49 -1.50 -7.11
CA MET A 18 -6.40 -2.58 -6.75
C MET A 18 -6.80 -2.55 -5.26
N SER A 19 -5.89 -2.22 -4.35
CA SER A 19 -6.17 -2.28 -2.89
C SER A 19 -6.78 -1.00 -2.32
N ARG A 20 -6.52 0.18 -2.90
CA ARG A 20 -6.82 1.48 -2.26
C ARG A 20 -7.48 2.51 -3.18
N ALA A 21 -7.71 2.22 -4.45
CA ALA A 21 -8.41 3.18 -5.31
C ALA A 21 -9.92 3.17 -5.02
N LYS A 22 -10.46 4.29 -4.51
CA LYS A 22 -11.92 4.53 -4.48
C LYS A 22 -12.57 4.32 -5.85
N LEU A 23 -11.81 4.54 -6.92
CA LEU A 23 -12.25 4.39 -8.31
C LEU A 23 -12.64 2.95 -8.66
N THR A 24 -12.00 1.95 -8.05
CA THR A 24 -12.29 0.53 -8.29
C THR A 24 -13.30 -0.04 -7.29
N GLN A 25 -13.68 0.71 -6.26
CA GLN A 25 -14.54 0.25 -5.15
C GLN A 25 -15.90 -0.29 -5.63
N PHE A 26 -16.48 0.32 -6.68
CA PHE A 26 -17.70 -0.18 -7.32
C PHE A 26 -17.52 -1.55 -7.97
N ALA A 27 -16.39 -1.77 -8.65
CA ALA A 27 -16.05 -3.07 -9.23
C ALA A 27 -15.83 -4.11 -8.11
N TRP A 28 -15.18 -3.72 -7.02
CA TRP A 28 -14.89 -4.57 -5.86
C TRP A 28 -16.12 -5.01 -5.06
N SER A 29 -17.18 -4.19 -5.02
CA SER A 29 -18.44 -4.53 -4.33
C SER A 29 -19.12 -5.83 -4.78
N ARG A 30 -18.76 -6.34 -5.98
CA ARG A 30 -19.32 -7.57 -6.56
C ARG A 30 -18.43 -8.80 -6.40
N TYR A 31 -17.22 -8.63 -5.88
CA TYR A 31 -16.28 -9.73 -5.72
C TYR A 31 -16.39 -10.38 -4.33
N PRO A 32 -16.07 -11.67 -4.22
CA PRO A 32 -16.10 -12.38 -2.96
C PRO A 32 -14.98 -11.89 -2.01
N THR A 33 -15.27 -11.89 -0.71
CA THR A 33 -14.38 -11.37 0.35
C THR A 33 -12.99 -12.02 0.38
N TRP A 34 -12.85 -13.27 -0.03
CA TRP A 34 -11.53 -13.93 -0.07
C TRP A 34 -10.57 -13.25 -1.08
N LEU A 35 -11.10 -12.72 -2.18
CA LEU A 35 -10.29 -12.03 -3.20
C LEU A 35 -9.80 -10.68 -2.67
N ASP A 36 -10.64 -10.00 -1.88
CA ASP A 36 -10.29 -8.75 -1.21
C ASP A 36 -9.18 -8.96 -0.16
N TYR A 37 -9.28 -10.01 0.66
CA TYR A 37 -8.20 -10.39 1.59
C TYR A 37 -6.89 -10.69 0.87
N TRP A 38 -6.95 -11.40 -0.26
CA TRP A 38 -5.77 -11.75 -1.03
C TRP A 38 -5.09 -10.53 -1.65
N LEU A 39 -5.87 -9.58 -2.17
CA LEU A 39 -5.35 -8.34 -2.74
C LEU A 39 -4.91 -7.30 -1.71
N SER A 40 -5.46 -7.39 -0.49
CA SER A 40 -5.02 -6.57 0.64
C SER A 40 -3.65 -7.01 1.18
N CYS A 41 -3.24 -8.26 0.93
CA CYS A 41 -1.91 -8.75 1.28
C CYS A 41 -0.87 -8.23 0.28
N ALA A 42 -0.17 -7.14 0.62
CA ALA A 42 0.85 -6.53 -0.24
C ALA A 42 1.92 -7.51 -0.76
N ALA A 43 2.35 -8.46 0.07
CA ALA A 43 3.32 -9.49 -0.32
C ALA A 43 2.71 -10.49 -1.33
N CYS A 44 1.48 -10.93 -1.08
CA CYS A 44 0.78 -11.90 -1.90
C CYS A 44 0.46 -11.29 -3.28
N SER A 45 -0.18 -10.12 -3.30
CA SER A 45 -0.49 -9.41 -4.53
C SER A 45 0.78 -9.03 -5.30
N GLY A 46 1.82 -8.57 -4.59
CA GLY A 46 3.12 -8.24 -5.19
C GLY A 46 3.74 -9.44 -5.91
N PHE A 47 3.72 -10.62 -5.29
CA PHE A 47 4.19 -11.85 -5.93
C PHE A 47 3.47 -12.13 -7.25
N TRP A 48 2.15 -12.12 -7.24
CA TRP A 48 1.36 -12.49 -8.42
C TRP A 48 1.38 -11.42 -9.50
N PHE A 49 1.45 -10.13 -9.14
CA PHE A 49 1.68 -9.07 -10.11
C PHE A 49 3.07 -9.17 -10.71
N GLY A 50 4.10 -9.44 -9.92
CA GLY A 50 5.47 -9.68 -10.42
C GLY A 50 5.54 -10.85 -11.41
N VAL A 51 4.89 -11.97 -11.09
CA VAL A 51 4.75 -13.12 -12.00
C VAL A 51 4.03 -12.70 -13.28
N GLY A 52 2.88 -12.03 -13.17
CA GLY A 52 2.09 -11.58 -14.31
C GLY A 52 2.85 -10.65 -15.24
N ILE A 53 3.56 -9.67 -14.68
CA ILE A 53 4.39 -8.72 -15.42
C ILE A 53 5.54 -9.45 -16.12
N ALA A 54 6.23 -10.38 -15.44
CA ALA A 54 7.30 -11.17 -16.05
C ALA A 54 6.81 -12.06 -17.19
N VAL A 55 5.61 -12.62 -17.08
CA VAL A 55 5.01 -13.42 -18.15
C VAL A 55 4.56 -12.55 -19.31
N LEU A 56 3.87 -11.44 -19.05
CA LEU A 56 3.36 -10.55 -20.10
C LEU A 56 4.48 -9.74 -20.76
N ILE A 57 5.20 -8.94 -19.98
CA ILE A 57 6.21 -8.01 -20.48
C ILE A 57 7.50 -8.77 -20.80
N GLY A 58 7.97 -9.63 -19.90
CA GLY A 58 9.20 -10.37 -20.09
C GLY A 58 9.18 -11.22 -21.36
N ARG A 59 8.07 -11.92 -21.65
CA ARG A 59 7.96 -12.72 -22.88
C ARG A 59 7.68 -11.92 -24.15
N THR A 60 6.90 -10.85 -24.08
CA THR A 60 6.53 -10.10 -25.29
C THR A 60 7.61 -9.11 -25.74
N GLN A 61 8.40 -8.59 -24.80
CA GLN A 61 9.43 -7.60 -25.08
C GLN A 61 10.85 -8.14 -24.88
N GLU A 62 10.99 -9.44 -24.60
CA GLU A 62 12.27 -10.12 -24.34
C GLU A 62 13.10 -9.44 -23.24
N VAL A 63 12.42 -8.90 -22.23
CA VAL A 63 13.04 -8.14 -21.15
C VAL A 63 13.33 -9.06 -19.97
N GLY A 64 14.62 -9.34 -19.76
CA GLY A 64 15.11 -10.16 -18.65
C GLY A 64 15.03 -9.47 -17.28
N VAL A 65 14.62 -10.22 -16.25
CA VAL A 65 14.58 -9.75 -14.86
C VAL A 65 15.92 -10.04 -14.20
N PHE A 66 16.62 -9.01 -13.72
CA PHE A 66 17.99 -9.13 -13.15
C PHE A 66 19.01 -9.81 -14.08
N GLY A 67 18.84 -9.69 -15.40
CA GLY A 67 19.70 -10.35 -16.38
C GLY A 67 19.41 -11.84 -16.57
N LEU A 68 18.34 -12.36 -15.97
CA LEU A 68 17.83 -13.69 -16.24
C LEU A 68 17.16 -13.74 -17.61
N ASP A 69 17.25 -14.91 -18.26
CA ASP A 69 16.59 -15.17 -19.53
C ASP A 69 15.05 -15.04 -19.37
N PRO A 70 14.39 -14.14 -20.13
CA PRO A 70 12.94 -13.95 -20.06
C PRO A 70 12.13 -15.21 -20.42
N LEU A 71 12.70 -16.14 -21.19
CA LEU A 71 12.02 -17.36 -21.62
C LEU A 71 12.17 -18.51 -20.61
N ALA A 72 13.11 -18.41 -19.68
CA ALA A 72 13.34 -19.44 -18.69
C ALA A 72 12.13 -19.58 -17.74
N TRP A 73 11.75 -20.83 -17.44
CA TRP A 73 10.55 -21.14 -16.66
C TRP A 73 10.60 -20.62 -15.22
N TYR A 74 11.80 -20.41 -14.67
CA TYR A 74 12.00 -19.93 -13.30
C TYR A 74 11.96 -18.40 -13.20
N THR A 75 12.12 -17.66 -14.30
CA THR A 75 12.19 -16.19 -14.30
C THR A 75 10.93 -15.53 -13.72
N PRO A 76 9.71 -15.97 -14.02
CA PRO A 76 8.51 -15.41 -13.39
C PRO A 76 8.47 -15.64 -11.87
N LEU A 77 8.96 -16.78 -11.39
CA LEU A 77 9.00 -17.10 -9.97
C LEU A 77 10.00 -16.21 -9.21
N VAL A 78 11.17 -15.95 -9.81
CA VAL A 78 12.16 -15.03 -9.23
C VAL A 78 11.64 -13.59 -9.21
N ALA A 79 10.97 -13.16 -10.29
CA ALA A 79 10.33 -11.85 -10.35
C ALA A 79 9.27 -11.71 -9.24
N GLY A 80 8.36 -12.68 -9.12
CA GLY A 80 7.36 -12.69 -8.06
C GLY A 80 7.99 -12.69 -6.65
N ALA A 81 9.01 -13.52 -6.42
CA ALA A 81 9.68 -13.57 -5.11
C ALA A 81 10.36 -12.24 -4.75
N THR A 82 10.92 -11.54 -5.73
CA THR A 82 11.49 -10.20 -5.52
C THR A 82 10.40 -9.20 -5.16
N GLU A 83 9.30 -9.19 -5.91
CA GLU A 83 8.17 -8.29 -5.66
C GLU A 83 7.47 -8.57 -4.32
N MET A 84 7.48 -9.81 -3.85
CA MET A 84 6.97 -10.18 -2.52
C MET A 84 7.69 -9.42 -1.40
N VAL A 85 8.97 -9.09 -1.59
CA VAL A 85 9.77 -8.32 -0.63
C VAL A 85 9.64 -6.82 -0.90
N TRP A 86 9.66 -6.40 -2.17
CA TRP A 86 9.70 -4.98 -2.53
C TRP A 86 8.36 -4.27 -2.40
N THR A 87 7.27 -4.92 -2.78
CA THR A 87 5.92 -4.35 -2.72
C THR A 87 5.52 -3.89 -1.31
N PRO A 88 5.67 -4.67 -0.22
CA PRO A 88 5.32 -4.20 1.12
C PRO A 88 6.22 -3.07 1.62
N ILE A 89 7.50 -3.04 1.22
CA ILE A 89 8.42 -1.95 1.57
C ILE A 89 7.96 -0.65 0.91
N LEU A 90 7.69 -0.67 -0.39
CA LEU A 90 7.21 0.49 -1.13
C LEU A 90 5.83 0.94 -0.68
N ALA A 91 4.93 0.00 -0.38
CA ALA A 91 3.62 0.32 0.20
C ALA A 91 3.75 1.04 1.54
N ARG A 92 4.69 0.63 2.40
CA ARG A 92 4.95 1.30 3.68
C ARG A 92 5.55 2.69 3.48
N LEU A 93 6.53 2.84 2.60
CA LEU A 93 7.14 4.15 2.30
C LEU A 93 6.11 5.14 1.77
N MET A 94 5.20 4.67 0.92
CA MET A 94 4.10 5.48 0.42
C MET A 94 3.16 5.92 1.55
N ILE A 95 2.75 5.01 2.44
CA ILE A 95 1.89 5.40 3.58
C ILE A 95 2.56 6.48 4.43
N VAL A 96 3.85 6.34 4.73
CA VAL A 96 4.62 7.33 5.51
C VAL A 96 4.67 8.66 4.77
N SER A 97 5.00 8.67 3.48
CA SER A 97 5.08 9.91 2.70
C SER A 97 3.74 10.64 2.61
N TRP A 98 2.63 9.90 2.57
CA TRP A 98 1.29 10.48 2.57
C TRP A 98 0.93 11.08 3.94
N MET A 99 1.37 10.47 5.04
CA MET A 99 1.16 11.05 6.37
C MET A 99 1.90 12.38 6.51
N ASP A 100 3.15 12.47 6.03
CA ASP A 100 3.91 13.72 6.07
C ASP A 100 3.28 14.84 5.22
N LEU A 101 2.61 14.50 4.12
CA LEU A 101 1.90 15.49 3.28
C LEU A 101 0.56 15.94 3.86
N LEU A 102 -0.09 15.10 4.66
CA LEU A 102 -1.38 15.42 5.30
C LEU A 102 -1.20 16.14 6.64
N VAL A 103 -0.01 16.06 7.23
CA VAL A 103 0.42 16.95 8.30
C VAL A 103 0.86 18.24 7.63
N GLU A 104 -0.11 19.07 7.23
CA GLU A 104 0.18 20.48 7.01
C GLU A 104 0.74 21.03 8.33
N PRO A 105 1.89 21.74 8.32
CA PRO A 105 2.32 22.46 9.50
C PRO A 105 1.19 23.41 9.85
N ASP A 106 0.64 23.23 11.06
CA ASP A 106 -0.33 24.14 11.63
C ASP A 106 0.34 25.53 11.61
N ASP A 107 -0.12 26.44 10.74
CA ASP A 107 0.32 27.84 10.65
C ASP A 107 -0.14 28.60 11.92
N THR A 108 -0.05 28.00 13.10
CA THR A 108 -0.41 28.59 14.41
C THR A 108 0.61 29.60 14.91
N ASP A 109 1.67 29.89 14.14
CA ASP A 109 2.61 30.98 14.45
C ASP A 109 2.08 32.35 13.98
N ALA A 110 0.85 32.44 13.48
CA ALA A 110 0.19 33.69 13.13
C ALA A 110 -1.01 34.02 14.05
N ILE A 111 -0.86 33.92 15.38
CA ILE A 111 -1.73 34.64 16.32
C ILE A 111 -0.86 35.50 17.25
N PRO A 112 -0.94 36.84 17.16
CA PRO A 112 -0.23 37.71 18.10
C PRO A 112 -0.83 37.52 19.50
N ASP A 113 0.05 37.44 20.51
CA ASP A 113 -0.23 37.43 21.95
C ASP A 113 -1.50 38.20 22.32
N ALA A 114 -2.61 37.49 22.52
CA ALA A 114 -3.82 38.08 23.09
C ALA A 114 -4.73 37.00 23.69
N ARG A 115 -4.33 36.42 24.82
CA ARG A 115 -5.11 36.44 26.08
C ARG A 115 -4.59 35.42 27.08
N GLU A 116 -4.02 35.96 28.15
CA GLU A 116 -4.05 35.34 29.46
C GLU A 116 -5.51 35.06 29.85
N GLY A 117 -5.80 33.82 30.24
CA GLY A 117 -7.00 33.47 30.99
C GLY A 117 -7.99 32.56 30.27
N GLU A 118 -7.64 31.29 30.07
CA GLU A 118 -8.65 30.24 30.01
C GLU A 118 -8.20 29.01 30.79
N SER A 119 -9.06 28.61 31.72
CA SER A 119 -8.81 27.67 32.81
C SER A 119 -8.58 26.26 32.31
N THR A 120 -7.54 25.64 32.88
CA THR A 120 -7.27 24.21 32.82
C THR A 120 -8.43 23.44 33.46
N GLU A 121 -9.38 22.96 32.67
CA GLU A 121 -10.31 21.93 33.11
C GLU A 121 -9.73 20.56 32.72
N PRO A 122 -9.44 19.67 33.70
CA PRO A 122 -8.82 18.40 33.42
C PRO A 122 -9.79 17.48 32.66
N LEU A 123 -9.29 16.90 31.57
CA LEU A 123 -9.92 15.88 30.74
C LEU A 123 -10.57 14.79 31.61
N ARG A 124 -11.91 14.81 31.67
CA ARG A 124 -12.71 13.79 32.35
C ARG A 124 -12.66 12.51 31.51
N ILE A 125 -11.82 11.55 31.92
CA ILE A 125 -11.78 10.21 31.33
C ILE A 125 -13.14 9.56 31.64
N ILE A 126 -13.98 9.41 30.62
CA ILE A 126 -15.23 8.65 30.71
C ILE A 126 -14.85 7.16 30.72
N PRO A 127 -15.14 6.40 31.78
CA PRO A 127 -14.90 4.96 31.78
C PRO A 127 -15.82 4.30 30.75
N LEU A 128 -15.23 3.56 29.81
CA LEU A 128 -16.00 2.68 28.92
C LEU A 128 -16.48 1.49 29.76
N GLU A 129 -17.77 1.45 30.09
CA GLU A 129 -18.39 0.26 30.65
C GLU A 129 -18.33 -0.88 29.61
N PRO A 130 -17.92 -2.09 30.00
CA PRO A 130 -17.96 -3.24 29.11
C PRO A 130 -19.43 -3.59 28.79
N PRO A 131 -19.73 -4.00 27.54
CA PRO A 131 -21.09 -4.37 27.16
C PRO A 131 -21.58 -5.55 27.99
N ASP A 132 -22.77 -5.38 28.55
CA ASP A 132 -23.50 -6.37 29.34
C ASP A 132 -23.91 -7.54 28.42
N ASN A 133 -23.15 -8.63 28.48
CA ASN A 133 -23.47 -9.87 27.79
C ASN A 133 -24.45 -10.66 28.65
N GLY A 134 -25.73 -10.28 28.56
CA GLY A 134 -26.83 -11.02 29.17
C GLY A 134 -26.81 -12.48 28.72
N ALA A 135 -26.59 -13.37 29.69
CA ALA A 135 -26.77 -14.82 29.59
C ALA A 135 -28.18 -15.21 30.04
#